data_AF-A0AAW7YT12-F1
#
_entry.id   AF-A0AAW7YT12-F1
#
_cell.length_a   1.000
_cell.length_b   1.000
_cell.length_c   1.000
_cell.angle_alpha   90.00
_cell.angle_beta   90.00
_cell.angle_gamma   90.00
#
_symmetry.space_group_name_H-M   'P 1'
#
loop_
_entity.id
_entity.type
_entity.pdbx_description
1 polymer ?
#
loop_
_entity_poly.entity_id
_entity_poly.type
_entity_poly.pdbx_seq_one_letter_code
_entity_poly.pdbx_strand_id
1 'polypeptide(L)'
;FLFEVILNGMAMFNHSNLKLPLKLDAVVRKLLVTPDMHRVHHSRFRHEHNANYGFNLSIWDRLFNSYVAQPQQGHSGLRFGLS
;
A
#
# COMPACT_ATOMS: atom_id res chain seq x y z
N PHE A 1 -20.78 12.53 6.00
CA PHE A 1 -20.30 13.26 4.81
C PHE A 1 -18.78 13.31 4.68
N LEU A 2 -18.03 14.16 5.40
CA LEU A 2 -16.57 14.32 5.18
C LEU A 2 -15.79 13.01 5.36
N PHE A 3 -16.13 12.23 6.39
CA PHE A 3 -15.55 10.90 6.61
C PHE A 3 -15.74 9.98 5.39
N GLU A 4 -16.95 9.92 4.83
CA GLU A 4 -17.26 9.06 3.68
C GLU A 4 -16.52 9.53 2.43
N VAL A 5 -16.41 10.85 2.22
CA VAL A 5 -15.64 11.42 1.10
C VAL A 5 -14.18 11.01 1.19
N ILE A 6 -13.56 11.13 2.37
CA ILE A 6 -12.17 10.73 2.58
C ILE A 6 -12.03 9.21 2.42
N LEU A 7 -12.91 8.43 3.03
CA LEU A 7 -12.88 6.97 2.98
C LEU A 7 -12.93 6.46 1.54
N ASN A 8 -13.88 6.96 0.74
CA ASN A 8 -14.03 6.55 -0.66
C ASN A 8 -12.91 7.11 -1.54
N GLY A 9 -12.47 8.35 -1.32
CA GLY A 9 -11.35 8.94 -2.05
C GLY A 9 -10.06 8.14 -1.86
N MET A 10 -9.76 7.73 -0.62
CA MET A 10 -8.62 6.88 -0.32
C MET A 10 -8.78 5.45 -0.85
N ALA A 11 -10.00 4.90 -0.84
CA ALA A 11 -10.29 3.62 -1.48
C ALA A 11 -9.87 3.63 -2.96
N MET A 12 -10.28 4.68 -3.69
CA MET A 12 -9.90 4.87 -5.09
C MET A 12 -8.40 5.13 -5.26
N PHE A 13 -7.80 5.94 -4.40
CA PHE A 13 -6.37 6.25 -4.45
C PHE A 13 -5.52 4.98 -4.30
N ASN A 14 -5.74 4.19 -3.26
CA ASN A 14 -4.92 3.01 -2.95
C ASN A 14 -5.05 1.89 -3.99
N HIS A 15 -6.19 1.79 -4.67
CA HIS A 15 -6.45 0.81 -5.74
C HIS A 15 -6.18 1.38 -7.14
N SER A 16 -5.65 2.60 -7.24
CA SER A 16 -5.34 3.19 -8.53
C SER A 16 -4.08 2.58 -9.15
N ASN A 17 -4.00 2.62 -10.48
CA ASN A 17 -2.77 2.29 -11.22
C ASN A 17 -1.80 3.48 -11.31
N LEU A 18 -1.93 4.47 -10.42
CA LEU A 18 -1.02 5.61 -10.38
C LEU A 18 0.38 5.14 -9.98
N LYS A 19 1.36 5.60 -10.77
CA LYS A 19 2.78 5.49 -10.46
C LYS A 19 3.27 6.84 -9.97
N LEU A 20 3.38 6.96 -8.66
CA LEU A 20 3.94 8.15 -8.05
C LEU A 20 5.45 8.21 -8.32
N PRO A 21 6.03 9.41 -8.57
CA PRO A 21 7.47 9.57 -8.56
C PRO A 21 8.05 9.12 -7.21
N LEU A 22 9.18 8.41 -7.23
CA LEU A 22 9.78 7.78 -6.04
C LEU A 22 9.92 8.73 -4.84
N LYS A 23 10.32 9.98 -5.07
CA LYS A 23 10.47 10.98 -4.00
C LYS A 23 9.13 11.34 -3.35
N LEU A 24 8.08 11.49 -4.18
CA LEU A 24 6.75 11.83 -3.70
C LEU A 24 6.17 10.67 -2.91
N ASP A 25 6.23 9.47 -3.47
CA ASP A 25 5.78 8.27 -2.81
C ASP A 25 6.52 8.04 -1.48
N ALA A 26 7.84 8.23 -1.42
CA ALA A 26 8.62 8.11 -0.18
C ALA A 26 8.18 9.09 0.94
N VAL A 27 7.65 10.26 0.58
CA VAL A 27 7.11 11.23 1.54
C VAL A 27 5.68 10.85 1.91
N VAL A 28 4.82 10.59 0.94
CA VAL A 28 3.40 10.29 1.14
C VAL A 28 3.22 9.01 1.97
N ARG A 29 4.00 7.96 1.68
CA ARG A 29 3.92 6.65 2.36
C ARG A 29 4.28 6.68 3.85
N LYS A 30 4.77 7.82 4.37
CA LYS A 30 4.99 8.00 5.82
C LYS A 30 3.68 8.15 6.59
N LEU A 31 2.64 8.68 5.94
CA LEU A 31 1.35 8.98 6.55
C LEU A 31 0.22 8.19 5.90
N LEU A 32 0.16 8.17 4.57
CA LEU A 32 -0.91 7.55 3.80
C LEU A 32 -0.46 6.23 3.20
N VAL A 33 -1.40 5.32 2.99
CA VAL A 33 -1.17 4.14 2.16
C VAL A 33 -1.10 4.60 0.71
N THR A 34 -0.02 4.26 -0.01
CA THR A 34 0.13 4.59 -1.43
C THR A 34 -0.29 3.41 -2.30
N PRO A 35 -0.56 3.62 -3.60
CA PRO A 35 -0.85 2.51 -4.52
C PRO A 35 0.23 1.43 -4.50
N ASP A 36 1.51 1.82 -4.50
CA ASP A 36 2.63 0.89 -4.43
C ASP A 36 2.68 0.14 -3.09
N MET A 37 2.42 0.82 -1.97
CA MET A 37 2.37 0.15 -0.66
C MET A 37 1.24 -0.88 -0.59
N HIS A 38 0.04 -0.51 -1.05
CA HIS A 38 -1.12 -1.39 -1.05
C HIS A 38 -0.92 -2.61 -1.97
N ARG A 39 -0.26 -2.42 -3.12
CA ARG A 39 0.06 -3.51 -4.05
C ARG A 39 0.85 -4.65 -3.41
N VAL A 40 1.75 -4.36 -2.45
CA VAL A 40 2.55 -5.39 -1.74
C VAL A 40 1.65 -6.40 -1.03
N HIS A 41 0.56 -5.94 -0.41
CA HIS A 41 -0.43 -6.80 0.24
C HIS A 41 -1.09 -7.79 -0.74
N HIS A 42 -1.17 -7.47 -2.02
CA HIS A 42 -1.71 -8.38 -3.03
C HIS A 42 -0.68 -9.33 -3.64
N SER A 43 0.56 -9.29 -3.13
CA SER A 43 1.61 -10.20 -3.57
C SER A 43 1.21 -11.66 -3.38
N ARG A 44 1.76 -12.51 -4.25
CA ARG A 44 1.69 -13.96 -4.15
C ARG A 44 2.48 -14.52 -2.98
N PHE A 45 3.53 -13.82 -2.53
CA PHE A 45 4.32 -14.27 -1.39
C PHE A 45 3.57 -14.02 -0.10
N ARG A 46 3.31 -15.09 0.67
CA ARG A 46 2.49 -15.01 1.88
C ARG A 46 2.99 -14.00 2.92
N HIS A 47 4.31 -13.79 3.02
CA HIS A 47 4.87 -12.81 3.95
C HIS A 47 4.65 -11.35 3.52
N GLU A 48 4.56 -11.07 2.21
CA GLU A 48 4.18 -9.76 1.66
C GLU A 48 2.68 -9.56 1.68
N HIS A 49 1.92 -10.63 1.41
CA HIS A 49 0.48 -10.65 1.50
C HIS A 49 0.01 -10.34 2.94
N ASN A 50 0.74 -10.86 3.93
CA ASN A 50 0.49 -10.61 5.34
C ASN A 50 1.21 -9.35 5.86
N ALA A 51 1.26 -8.30 5.04
CA ALA A 51 1.84 -7.01 5.38
C ALA A 51 0.95 -5.87 4.86
N ASN A 52 1.24 -4.64 5.29
CA ASN A 52 0.58 -3.41 4.85
C ASN A 52 -0.96 -3.46 4.94
N TYR A 53 -1.48 -3.83 6.13
CA TYR A 53 -2.91 -3.96 6.43
C TYR A 53 -3.63 -2.61 6.54
N GLY A 54 -2.91 -1.51 6.71
CA GLY A 54 -3.48 -0.19 6.78
C GLY A 54 -4.33 0.12 5.54
N PHE A 55 -5.50 0.74 5.76
CA PHE A 55 -6.33 1.22 4.67
C PHE A 55 -5.99 2.67 4.31
N ASN A 56 -6.25 3.64 5.18
CA ASN A 56 -5.94 5.05 4.89
C ASN A 56 -4.55 5.46 5.38
N LEU A 57 -4.21 5.06 6.60
CA LEU A 57 -3.01 5.50 7.30
C LEU A 57 -1.98 4.38 7.40
N SER A 58 -0.79 4.62 6.88
CA SER A 58 0.33 3.66 6.92
C SER A 58 1.02 3.59 8.29
N ILE A 59 0.70 4.52 9.20
CA ILE A 59 1.24 4.56 10.56
C ILE A 59 0.91 3.28 11.32
N TRP A 60 -0.28 2.71 11.11
CA TRP A 60 -0.68 1.48 11.77
C TRP A 60 0.27 0.33 11.44
N ASP A 61 0.71 0.21 10.20
CA ASP A 61 1.64 -0.85 9.80
C ASP A 61 3.03 -0.69 10.43
N ARG A 62 3.45 0.55 10.70
CA ARG A 62 4.71 0.82 11.40
C ARG A 62 4.58 0.51 12.90
N LEU A 63 3.45 0.90 13.49
CA LEU A 63 3.18 0.68 14.90
C LEU A 63 3.08 -0.82 15.24
N PHE A 64 2.45 -1.60 14.36
CA PHE A 64 2.24 -3.03 14.54
C PHE A 64 3.26 -3.91 13.80
N ASN A 65 4.34 -3.31 13.28
CA ASN A 65 5.44 -4.00 12.61
C ASN A 65 5.01 -4.90 11.42
N SER A 66 3.97 -4.49 10.68
CA SER A 66 3.50 -5.12 9.44
C SER A 66 3.93 -4.35 8.19
N TYR A 67 4.77 -3.32 8.32
CA TYR A 67 5.18 -2.48 7.20
C TYR A 67 6.23 -3.13 6.31
N VAL A 68 5.92 -3.31 5.02
CA VAL A 68 6.85 -3.75 3.97
C VAL A 68 6.94 -2.69 2.87
N ALA A 69 8.14 -2.15 2.65
CA ALA A 69 8.34 -1.02 1.75
C ALA A 69 8.25 -1.38 0.26
N GLN A 70 8.75 -2.57 -0.11
CA GLN A 70 8.88 -3.03 -1.48
C GLN A 70 8.65 -4.54 -1.53
N PRO A 71 7.99 -5.06 -2.57
CA PRO A 71 7.90 -6.50 -2.78
C PRO A 71 9.27 -7.04 -3.20
N GLN A 72 9.56 -8.30 -2.89
CA GLN A 72 10.82 -8.98 -3.15
C GLN A 72 11.20 -8.98 -4.63
N GLN A 73 10.21 -9.02 -5.53
CA GLN A 73 10.42 -8.99 -6.99
C GLN A 73 10.36 -7.58 -7.59
N GLY A 74 10.25 -6.54 -6.76
CA GLY A 74 9.99 -5.18 -7.20
C GLY A 74 8.59 -4.98 -7.79
N HIS A 75 8.13 -3.73 -7.87
CA HIS A 75 6.76 -3.43 -8.33
C HIS A 75 6.48 -3.86 -9.77
N SER A 76 7.51 -3.89 -10.64
CA SER A 76 7.38 -4.33 -12.04
C SER A 76 7.23 -5.85 -12.18
N GLY A 77 7.71 -6.63 -11.21
CA GLY A 77 7.64 -8.10 -11.21
C GLY A 77 6.52 -8.66 -10.36
N LEU A 78 5.72 -7.81 -9.71
CA LEU A 78 4.67 -8.20 -8.78
C LEU A 78 3.61 -9.07 -9.49
N ARG A 79 3.41 -10.29 -8.99
CA ARG A 79 2.35 -11.19 -9.42
C ARG A 79 1.27 -11.24 -8.33
N PHE A 80 0.01 -11.10 -8.75
CA PHE A 80 -1.14 -11.06 -7.85
C PHE A 80 -1.68 -12.46 -7.53
N GLY A 81 -2.23 -12.62 -6.33
CA GLY A 81 -2.94 -13.82 -5.87
C GLY A 81 -2.04 -14.86 -5.19
N LEU A 82 -2.58 -15.59 -4.22
CA LEU A 82 -1.84 -16.62 -3.47
C LEU A 82 -1.66 -17.90 -4.31
N SER A 83 -0.47 -18.49 -4.28
CA SER A 83 -0.22 -19.86 -4.78
C SER A 83 -0.79 -20.90 -3.83
#